data_AF-E7E255-F1
#
_entry.id   AF-E7E255-F1
#
_cell.length_a   1.000
_cell.length_b   1.000
_cell.length_c   1.000
_cell.angle_alpha   90.00
_cell.angle_beta   90.00
_cell.angle_gamma   90.00
#
_symmetry.space_group_name_H-M   'P 1'
#
loop_
_entity.id
_entity.type
_entity.pdbx_description
1 polymer ?
#
loop_
_entity_poly.entity_id
_entity_poly.type
_entity_poly.pdbx_seq_one_letter_code
_entity_poly.pdbx_strand_id
1 'polypeptide(L)'
;MTSVTRAGHLAPYFKATSSVVSNGLKPLVVAHTPAEKVLVHPLPKTSTVESLHGSLPIQGLKARVNGRGPSHVRFAHTDIQYPDFSAYRRKETQDPTVKSAENVDGRQSFTYLIAGAGGVAGAYAAKSIVTHFVSSMAAAADVLALAKIEIKLSEIPEGKSVTFKWRGKPLFIRHRTPNEISTEQAVPVDTLRDPQHDNQRTQDPKWLVVIGVCTHLGCVPVANAGDFGGYYCPCHGSHYDASGRIRKGPAPLNLEVPPHSFVDESLLVVG
;
A
#
# COMPACT_ATOMS: atom_id res chain seq x y z
N MET A 1 41.44 -63.41 -22.90
CA MET A 1 42.55 -62.85 -22.07
C MET A 1 43.24 -61.77 -22.87
N THR A 2 43.85 -60.79 -22.18
CA THR A 2 44.55 -59.56 -22.62
C THR A 2 43.70 -58.30 -22.80
N SER A 3 43.46 -57.59 -21.69
CA SER A 3 43.30 -56.13 -21.69
C SER A 3 44.59 -55.50 -21.15
N VAL A 4 45.32 -54.78 -22.00
CA VAL A 4 46.47 -53.96 -21.62
C VAL A 4 45.93 -52.64 -21.06
N THR A 5 46.09 -52.41 -19.77
CA THR A 5 45.84 -51.09 -19.15
C THR A 5 47.16 -50.33 -19.06
N ARG A 6 47.20 -49.15 -19.70
CA ARG A 6 48.35 -48.26 -19.74
C ARG A 6 48.44 -47.51 -18.40
N ALA A 7 49.37 -47.91 -17.54
CA ALA A 7 49.67 -47.19 -16.30
C ALA A 7 50.38 -45.87 -16.62
N GLY A 8 49.80 -44.75 -16.20
CA GLY A 8 50.35 -43.41 -16.39
C GLY A 8 51.61 -43.14 -15.55
N HIS A 9 52.29 -42.04 -15.88
CA HIS A 9 53.63 -41.57 -15.48
C HIS A 9 53.95 -41.44 -13.96
N LEU A 10 53.14 -41.97 -13.05
CA LEU A 10 53.34 -41.89 -11.59
C LEU A 10 53.81 -43.21 -10.94
N ALA A 11 53.96 -44.28 -11.72
CA ALA A 11 54.41 -45.59 -11.25
C ALA A 11 55.79 -45.63 -10.55
N PRO A 12 56.82 -44.80 -10.87
CA PRO A 12 58.12 -44.94 -10.22
C PRO A 12 58.19 -44.38 -8.78
N TYR A 13 57.17 -43.64 -8.31
CA TYR A 13 57.19 -42.99 -7.00
C TYR A 13 56.54 -43.80 -5.86
N PHE A 14 55.90 -44.92 -6.16
CA PHE A 14 55.32 -45.82 -5.15
C PHE A 14 56.14 -47.11 -5.05
N LYS A 15 57.29 -47.04 -4.37
CA LYS A 15 58.00 -48.21 -3.85
C LYS A 15 58.12 -48.07 -2.35
N ALA A 16 57.30 -48.82 -1.61
CA ALA A 16 57.49 -49.03 -0.17
C ALA A 16 58.16 -50.39 0.02
N THR A 17 59.37 -50.39 0.59
CA THR A 17 60.05 -51.61 1.03
C THR A 17 60.00 -51.68 2.54
N SER A 18 59.33 -52.71 3.08
CA SER A 18 59.38 -53.04 4.50
C SER A 18 60.51 -54.05 4.72
N SER A 19 61.52 -53.69 5.49
CA SER A 19 62.50 -54.63 6.03
C SER A 19 62.06 -55.03 7.44
N VAL A 20 61.75 -56.31 7.62
CA VAL A 20 61.51 -56.89 8.95
C VAL A 20 62.84 -57.41 9.47
N VAL A 21 63.40 -56.75 10.49
CA VAL A 21 64.53 -57.26 11.28
C VAL A 21 63.95 -58.11 12.41
N SER A 22 64.19 -59.42 12.39
CA SER A 22 63.71 -60.32 13.44
C SER A 22 64.57 -60.20 14.70
N ASN A 23 64.16 -59.37 15.66
CA ASN A 23 64.66 -59.46 17.03
C ASN A 23 63.81 -60.52 17.76
N GLY A 24 64.46 -61.59 18.23
CA GLY A 24 63.85 -62.77 18.87
C GLY A 24 63.18 -62.54 20.22
N LEU A 25 62.34 -61.52 20.33
CA LEU A 25 61.49 -61.23 21.49
C LEU A 25 60.08 -61.76 21.23
N LYS A 26 59.48 -62.41 22.23
CA LYS A 26 58.11 -62.95 22.19
C LYS A 26 57.12 -61.86 21.76
N PRO A 27 56.17 -62.15 20.84
CA PRO A 27 55.21 -61.15 20.42
C PRO A 27 54.32 -60.75 21.60
N LEU A 28 54.31 -59.45 21.92
CA LEU A 28 53.32 -58.84 22.78
C LEU A 28 51.94 -59.03 22.13
N VAL A 29 51.01 -59.63 22.86
CA VAL A 29 49.61 -59.74 22.46
C VAL A 29 49.07 -58.32 22.29
N VAL A 30 48.77 -57.93 21.05
CA VAL A 30 48.10 -56.67 20.74
C VAL A 30 46.67 -56.80 21.28
N ALA A 31 46.39 -56.14 22.40
CA ALA A 31 45.03 -55.96 22.87
C ALA A 31 44.27 -55.17 21.79
N HIS A 32 43.31 -55.81 21.15
CA HIS A 32 42.43 -55.19 20.16
C HIS A 32 41.52 -54.22 20.92
N THR A 33 41.87 -52.93 20.95
CA THR A 33 40.89 -51.91 21.31
C THR A 33 39.84 -51.91 20.20
N PRO A 34 38.54 -52.07 20.50
CA PRO A 34 37.52 -51.98 19.47
C PRO A 34 37.61 -50.58 18.88
N ALA A 35 37.99 -50.48 17.61
CA ALA A 35 37.96 -49.23 16.87
C ALA A 35 36.52 -48.68 16.95
N GLU A 36 36.37 -47.47 17.47
CA GLU A 36 35.11 -46.76 17.42
C GLU A 36 34.66 -46.74 15.96
N LYS A 37 33.50 -47.34 15.67
CA LYS A 37 32.95 -47.37 14.32
C LYS A 37 32.69 -45.93 13.92
N VAL A 38 33.60 -45.34 13.15
CA VAL A 38 33.34 -44.09 12.46
C VAL A 38 32.10 -44.33 11.62
N LEU A 39 30.99 -43.72 12.04
CA LEU A 39 29.76 -43.68 11.26
C LEU A 39 30.04 -42.81 10.04
N VAL A 40 30.63 -43.42 9.01
CA VAL A 40 30.73 -42.79 7.70
C VAL A 40 29.31 -42.74 7.17
N HIS A 41 28.66 -41.59 7.28
CA HIS A 41 27.43 -41.35 6.55
C HIS A 41 27.71 -41.62 5.08
N PRO A 42 26.93 -42.48 4.40
CA PRO A 42 27.12 -42.69 2.97
C PRO A 42 27.06 -41.32 2.31
N LEU A 43 28.08 -40.99 1.52
CA LEU A 43 28.11 -39.75 0.75
C LEU A 43 26.75 -39.62 0.04
N PRO A 44 26.10 -38.44 0.10
CA PRO A 44 24.84 -38.25 -0.59
C PRO A 44 25.07 -38.63 -2.05
N LYS A 45 24.27 -39.57 -2.57
CA LYS A 45 24.34 -39.96 -3.98
C LYS A 45 23.93 -38.73 -4.80
N THR A 46 24.89 -37.91 -5.18
CA THR A 46 24.68 -36.83 -6.14
C THR A 46 24.50 -37.50 -7.48
N SER A 47 23.26 -37.57 -7.95
CA SER A 47 22.98 -38.05 -9.29
C SER A 47 23.45 -37.00 -10.30
N THR A 48 24.70 -37.13 -10.75
CA THR A 48 25.23 -36.35 -11.88
C THR A 48 24.54 -36.78 -13.18
N VAL A 49 24.60 -35.93 -14.22
CA VAL A 49 24.04 -36.25 -15.55
C VAL A 49 24.59 -37.58 -16.08
N GLU A 50 25.87 -37.86 -15.86
CA GLU A 50 26.49 -39.16 -16.17
C GLU A 50 25.87 -40.35 -15.45
N SER A 51 25.53 -40.22 -14.15
CA SER A 51 24.90 -41.30 -13.39
C SER A 51 23.47 -41.60 -13.85
N LEU A 52 22.77 -40.58 -14.34
CA LEU A 52 21.44 -40.67 -14.94
C LEU A 52 21.51 -41.26 -16.36
N HIS A 53 22.53 -40.90 -17.14
CA HIS A 53 22.75 -41.46 -18.47
C HIS A 53 23.11 -42.95 -18.41
N GLY A 54 23.87 -43.38 -17.39
CA GLY A 54 24.22 -44.79 -17.17
C GLY A 54 23.09 -45.68 -16.66
N SER A 55 22.01 -45.11 -16.11
CA SER A 55 20.82 -45.85 -15.68
C SER A 55 19.74 -45.92 -16.77
N LEU A 56 19.88 -45.18 -17.86
CA LEU A 56 19.00 -45.30 -19.02
C LEU A 56 19.26 -46.62 -19.76
N PRO A 57 18.22 -47.29 -20.29
CA PRO A 57 18.36 -48.54 -21.00
C PRO A 57 18.83 -48.26 -22.44
N ILE A 58 20.09 -47.89 -22.56
CA ILE A 58 20.78 -47.68 -23.85
C ILE A 58 21.32 -49.00 -24.44
N GLN A 59 21.19 -50.11 -23.69
CA GLN A 59 21.55 -51.45 -24.16
C GLN A 59 20.29 -52.31 -24.31
N GLY A 60 20.25 -53.10 -25.39
CA GLY A 60 19.12 -53.95 -25.77
C GLY A 60 18.66 -54.94 -24.69
N LEU A 61 17.44 -55.45 -24.87
CA LEU A 61 16.68 -56.31 -23.96
C LEU A 61 17.53 -57.49 -23.45
N LYS A 62 17.86 -57.51 -22.14
CA LYS A 62 18.58 -58.64 -21.51
C LYS A 62 17.60 -59.51 -20.73
N ALA A 63 17.26 -60.67 -21.29
CA ALA A 63 16.53 -61.72 -20.58
C ALA A 63 17.51 -62.56 -19.74
N ARG A 64 17.25 -62.68 -18.44
CA ARG A 64 18.00 -63.60 -17.55
C ARG A 64 17.05 -64.73 -17.14
N VAL A 65 17.31 -65.94 -17.61
CA VAL A 65 16.55 -67.14 -17.22
C VAL A 65 17.32 -67.85 -16.11
N ASN A 66 16.75 -67.95 -14.92
CA ASN A 66 17.24 -68.86 -13.87
C ASN A 66 16.52 -70.19 -14.06
N GLY A 67 17.26 -71.30 -14.20
CA GLY A 67 16.74 -72.60 -14.68
C GLY A 67 15.63 -73.27 -13.85
N ARG A 68 15.13 -72.65 -12.76
CA ARG A 68 13.97 -73.11 -11.96
C ARG A 68 13.21 -71.95 -11.28
N GLY A 69 13.04 -70.80 -11.94
CA GLY A 69 12.24 -69.68 -11.41
C GLY A 69 11.31 -69.06 -12.47
N PRO A 70 10.23 -68.36 -12.07
CA PRO A 70 9.31 -67.73 -13.01
C PRO A 70 10.03 -66.68 -13.87
N SER A 71 9.78 -66.71 -15.18
CA SER A 71 10.27 -65.71 -16.14
C SER A 71 9.42 -64.44 -16.04
N HIS A 72 10.01 -63.29 -15.72
CA HIS A 72 9.34 -61.99 -15.71
C HIS A 72 9.87 -61.07 -16.83
N VAL A 73 8.97 -60.37 -17.51
CA VAL A 73 9.32 -59.30 -18.47
C VAL A 73 9.60 -58.04 -17.68
N ARG A 74 10.85 -57.55 -17.67
CA ARG A 74 11.20 -56.24 -17.11
C ARG A 74 11.01 -55.17 -18.16
N PHE A 75 10.17 -54.18 -17.88
CA PHE A 75 10.05 -53.01 -18.71
C PHE A 75 11.01 -51.93 -18.20
N ALA A 76 11.61 -51.14 -19.10
CA ALA A 76 12.53 -50.05 -18.74
C ALA A 76 11.96 -49.08 -17.68
N HIS A 77 10.65 -48.85 -17.69
CA HIS A 77 10.00 -47.97 -16.73
C HIS A 77 9.96 -48.55 -15.30
N THR A 78 10.17 -49.86 -15.10
CA THR A 78 10.20 -50.47 -13.76
C THR A 78 11.53 -50.26 -13.03
N ASP A 79 12.57 -49.80 -13.74
CA ASP A 79 13.88 -49.51 -13.17
C ASP A 79 14.02 -48.05 -12.68
N ILE A 80 13.03 -47.20 -13.00
CA ILE A 80 13.00 -45.79 -12.60
C ILE A 80 12.55 -45.71 -11.14
N GLN A 81 13.50 -45.46 -10.24
CA GLN A 81 13.23 -45.13 -8.84
C GLN A 81 13.17 -43.61 -8.69
N TYR A 82 12.27 -43.14 -7.82
CA TYR A 82 12.26 -41.72 -7.47
C TYR A 82 13.56 -41.36 -6.73
N PRO A 83 14.17 -40.19 -7.00
CA PRO A 83 15.30 -39.71 -6.23
C PRO A 83 14.94 -39.50 -4.75
N ASP A 84 15.92 -39.63 -3.87
CA ASP A 84 15.73 -39.27 -2.47
C ASP A 84 15.68 -37.75 -2.30
N PHE A 85 14.60 -37.26 -1.67
CA PHE A 85 14.38 -35.85 -1.35
C PHE A 85 14.44 -35.58 0.16
N SER A 86 14.97 -36.51 0.97
CA SER A 86 15.11 -36.37 2.43
C SER A 86 15.71 -35.02 2.85
N ALA A 87 16.74 -34.55 2.14
CA ALA A 87 17.39 -33.26 2.37
C ALA A 87 16.48 -32.03 2.16
N TYR A 88 15.43 -32.13 1.36
CA TYR A 88 14.50 -31.04 1.04
C TYR A 88 13.17 -31.15 1.78
N ARG A 89 12.86 -32.32 2.35
CA ARG A 89 11.62 -32.56 3.09
C ARG A 89 11.63 -31.79 4.39
N ARG A 90 10.47 -31.21 4.72
CA ARG A 90 10.25 -30.64 6.05
C ARG A 90 10.31 -31.76 7.09
N LYS A 91 10.77 -31.43 8.31
CA LYS A 91 11.02 -32.39 9.39
C LYS A 91 9.82 -33.30 9.66
N GLU A 92 8.61 -32.78 9.55
CA GLU A 92 7.34 -33.49 9.79
C GLU A 92 6.99 -34.55 8.72
N THR A 93 7.76 -34.61 7.63
CA THR A 93 7.55 -35.51 6.47
C THR A 93 8.81 -36.30 6.07
N GLN A 94 9.81 -36.34 6.96
CA GLN A 94 11.07 -37.05 6.73
C GLN A 94 10.94 -38.56 6.98
N ASP A 95 10.12 -38.97 7.95
CA ASP A 95 9.87 -40.38 8.24
C ASP A 95 8.88 -40.98 7.22
N PRO A 96 9.29 -41.98 6.40
CA PRO A 96 8.41 -42.60 5.41
C PRO A 96 7.37 -43.55 6.02
N THR A 97 7.50 -43.91 7.30
CA THR A 97 6.60 -44.85 7.98
C THR A 97 5.37 -44.16 8.60
N VAL A 98 5.40 -42.84 8.72
CA VAL A 98 4.34 -42.02 9.31
C VAL A 98 3.48 -41.38 8.21
N LYS A 99 2.16 -41.31 8.45
CA LYS A 99 1.22 -40.70 7.51
C LYS A 99 1.42 -39.19 7.46
N SER A 100 1.87 -38.67 6.31
CA SER A 100 2.02 -37.22 6.10
C SER A 100 0.71 -36.41 6.15
N ALA A 101 -0.44 -37.09 6.10
CA ALA A 101 -1.77 -36.50 6.26
C ALA A 101 -2.00 -35.95 7.67
N GLU A 102 -1.41 -36.57 8.70
CA GLU A 102 -1.56 -36.13 10.09
C GLU A 102 -0.89 -34.77 10.35
N ASN A 103 0.10 -34.42 9.53
CA ASN A 103 0.86 -33.16 9.63
C ASN A 103 0.53 -32.17 8.49
N VAL A 104 -0.61 -32.31 7.79
CA VAL A 104 -0.94 -31.43 6.65
C VAL A 104 -1.32 -30.02 7.11
N ASP A 105 -2.13 -29.92 8.16
CA ASP A 105 -2.67 -28.64 8.65
C ASP A 105 -1.57 -27.72 9.17
N GLY A 106 -0.63 -28.25 9.96
CA GLY A 106 0.52 -27.47 10.46
C GLY A 106 1.40 -26.94 9.33
N ARG A 107 1.61 -27.73 8.27
CA ARG A 107 2.43 -27.32 7.12
C ARG A 107 1.74 -26.27 6.27
N GLN A 108 0.44 -26.41 6.05
CA GLN A 108 -0.35 -25.47 5.26
C GLN A 108 -0.61 -24.17 6.01
N SER A 109 -1.03 -24.25 7.28
CA SER A 109 -1.28 -23.07 8.13
C SER A 109 -0.04 -22.19 8.25
N PHE A 110 1.16 -22.76 8.44
CA PHE A 110 2.40 -21.99 8.46
C PHE A 110 2.62 -21.21 7.15
N THR A 111 2.41 -21.86 6.00
CA THR A 111 2.57 -21.22 4.69
C THR A 111 1.49 -20.15 4.43
N TYR A 112 0.23 -20.42 4.77
CA TYR A 112 -0.86 -19.46 4.62
C TYR A 112 -0.72 -18.28 5.59
N LEU A 113 -0.21 -18.49 6.79
CA LEU A 113 0.04 -17.42 7.75
C LEU A 113 1.10 -16.46 7.22
N ILE A 114 2.21 -16.97 6.67
CA ILE A 114 3.26 -16.13 6.07
C ILE A 114 2.70 -15.36 4.86
N ALA A 115 1.97 -16.03 3.97
CA ALA A 115 1.36 -15.39 2.80
C ALA A 115 0.34 -14.31 3.19
N GLY A 116 -0.52 -14.61 4.17
CA GLY A 116 -1.53 -13.69 4.70
C GLY A 116 -0.89 -12.48 5.39
N ALA A 117 0.10 -12.70 6.26
CA ALA A 117 0.82 -11.62 6.93
C ALA A 117 1.56 -10.72 5.92
N GLY A 118 2.21 -11.31 4.92
CA GLY A 118 2.84 -10.58 3.82
C GLY A 118 1.83 -9.76 3.01
N GLY A 119 0.65 -10.32 2.74
CA GLY A 119 -0.44 -9.63 2.06
C GLY A 119 -0.97 -8.42 2.83
N VAL A 120 -1.19 -8.56 4.14
CA VAL A 120 -1.64 -7.45 5.01
C VAL A 120 -0.58 -6.35 5.09
N ALA A 121 0.69 -6.71 5.30
CA ALA A 121 1.79 -5.74 5.32
C ALA A 121 1.92 -4.99 3.98
N GLY A 122 1.82 -5.72 2.86
CA GLY A 122 1.84 -5.15 1.52
C GLY A 122 0.67 -4.20 1.27
N ALA A 123 -0.54 -4.57 1.69
CA ALA A 123 -1.72 -3.72 1.59
C ALA A 123 -1.59 -2.44 2.42
N TYR A 124 -1.05 -2.52 3.63
CA TYR A 124 -0.79 -1.34 4.47
C TYR A 124 0.24 -0.40 3.84
N ALA A 125 1.33 -0.96 3.31
CA ALA A 125 2.35 -0.17 2.60
C ALA A 125 1.77 0.53 1.37
N ALA A 126 1.02 -0.20 0.53
CA ALA A 126 0.35 0.35 -0.64
C ALA A 126 -0.65 1.45 -0.26
N LYS A 127 -1.47 1.22 0.76
CA LYS A 127 -2.40 2.24 1.30
C LYS A 127 -1.62 3.49 1.68
N SER A 128 -0.55 3.34 2.46
CA SER A 128 0.23 4.47 2.97
C SER A 128 0.80 5.30 1.81
N ILE A 129 1.44 4.64 0.85
CA ILE A 129 1.97 5.30 -0.35
C ILE A 129 0.86 6.03 -1.10
N VAL A 130 -0.22 5.34 -1.48
CA VAL A 130 -1.32 5.96 -2.23
C VAL A 130 -1.92 7.14 -1.47
N THR A 131 -2.14 7.01 -0.17
CA THR A 131 -2.70 8.11 0.63
C THR A 131 -1.78 9.32 0.71
N HIS A 132 -0.45 9.13 0.80
CA HIS A 132 0.49 10.24 0.79
C HIS A 132 0.55 10.94 -0.57
N PHE A 133 0.50 10.19 -1.67
CA PHE A 133 0.44 10.77 -3.01
C PHE A 133 -0.85 11.56 -3.23
N VAL A 134 -2.00 11.01 -2.84
CA VAL A 134 -3.28 11.74 -2.91
C VAL A 134 -3.27 12.97 -2.01
N SER A 135 -2.74 12.85 -0.79
CA SER A 135 -2.63 13.98 0.16
C SER A 135 -1.73 15.09 -0.37
N SER A 136 -0.66 14.77 -1.11
CA SER A 136 0.21 15.76 -1.75
C SER A 136 -0.48 16.63 -2.81
N MET A 137 -1.60 16.15 -3.37
CA MET A 137 -2.43 16.90 -4.32
C MET A 137 -3.52 17.73 -3.62
N ALA A 138 -3.72 17.57 -2.31
CA ALA A 138 -4.67 18.35 -1.53
C ALA A 138 -4.10 19.75 -1.22
N ALA A 139 -4.90 20.61 -0.57
CA ALA A 139 -4.46 21.95 -0.18
C ALA A 139 -3.24 21.91 0.75
N ALA A 140 -2.20 22.66 0.40
CA ALA A 140 -0.97 22.75 1.16
C ALA A 140 -1.14 23.54 2.48
N ALA A 141 -0.21 23.35 3.42
CA ALA A 141 -0.31 23.92 4.76
C ALA A 141 -0.26 25.46 4.79
N ASP A 142 0.46 26.08 3.86
CA ASP A 142 0.50 27.53 3.66
C ASP A 142 -0.85 28.09 3.18
N VAL A 143 -1.56 27.35 2.32
CA VAL A 143 -2.93 27.69 1.89
C VAL A 143 -3.90 27.59 3.07
N LEU A 144 -3.73 26.59 3.95
CA LEU A 144 -4.54 26.44 5.16
C LEU A 144 -4.22 27.49 6.23
N ALA A 145 -2.97 27.97 6.28
CA ALA A 145 -2.54 28.99 7.24
C ALA A 145 -3.18 30.38 6.99
N LEU A 146 -3.70 30.64 5.80
CA LEU A 146 -4.51 31.83 5.46
C LEU A 146 -5.92 31.79 6.09
N ALA A 147 -6.08 31.07 7.21
CA ALA A 147 -7.38 30.74 7.79
C ALA A 147 -8.16 31.98 8.23
N LYS A 148 -7.49 32.98 8.82
CA LYS A 148 -8.09 34.15 9.45
C LYS A 148 -7.60 35.45 8.83
N ILE A 149 -8.50 36.43 8.70
CA ILE A 149 -8.19 37.80 8.29
C ILE A 149 -8.79 38.77 9.31
N GLU A 150 -8.00 39.77 9.68
CA GLU A 150 -8.41 40.87 10.56
C GLU A 150 -8.68 42.11 9.72
N ILE A 151 -9.85 42.73 9.91
CA ILE A 151 -10.33 43.81 9.05
C ILE A 151 -10.79 44.95 9.95
N LYS A 152 -10.24 46.14 9.68
CA LYS A 152 -10.62 47.37 10.38
C LYS A 152 -11.91 47.91 9.79
N LEU A 153 -12.95 47.97 10.61
CA LEU A 153 -14.29 48.42 10.21
C LEU A 153 -14.36 49.93 9.99
N SER A 154 -13.48 50.71 10.63
CA SER A 154 -13.41 52.18 10.51
C SER A 154 -13.04 52.68 9.12
N GLU A 155 -12.42 51.84 8.28
CA GLU A 155 -12.02 52.20 6.91
C GLU A 155 -13.19 52.09 5.91
N ILE A 156 -14.33 51.51 6.33
CA ILE A 156 -15.47 51.22 5.46
C ILE A 156 -16.60 52.23 5.74
N PRO A 157 -16.82 53.23 4.87
CA PRO A 157 -17.90 54.17 5.03
C PRO A 157 -19.27 53.51 4.82
N GLU A 158 -20.31 54.07 5.45
CA GLU A 158 -21.70 53.62 5.31
C GLU A 158 -22.16 53.60 3.84
N GLY A 159 -22.91 52.55 3.47
CA GLY A 159 -23.41 52.31 2.11
C GLY A 159 -22.38 51.74 1.13
N LYS A 160 -21.10 51.61 1.53
CA LYS A 160 -20.06 51.04 0.67
C LYS A 160 -19.83 49.55 0.98
N SER A 161 -19.62 48.79 -0.09
CA SER A 161 -19.14 47.40 -0.02
C SER A 161 -17.67 47.37 -0.44
N VAL A 162 -16.81 46.82 0.41
CA VAL A 162 -15.37 46.65 0.15
C VAL A 162 -15.10 45.17 -0.06
N THR A 163 -14.22 44.87 -1.02
CA THR A 163 -13.82 43.50 -1.36
C THR A 163 -12.42 43.24 -0.84
N PHE A 164 -12.28 42.24 0.02
CA PHE A 164 -10.99 41.71 0.48
C PHE A 164 -10.72 40.36 -0.18
N LYS A 165 -9.45 39.98 -0.28
CA LYS A 165 -9.07 38.64 -0.75
C LYS A 165 -8.86 37.72 0.45
N TRP A 166 -9.69 36.69 0.60
CA TRP A 166 -9.60 35.71 1.69
C TRP A 166 -9.74 34.29 1.15
N ARG A 167 -8.78 33.40 1.49
CA ARG A 167 -8.70 32.02 0.96
C ARG A 167 -8.80 31.93 -0.58
N GLY A 168 -8.26 32.93 -1.28
CA GLY A 168 -8.33 33.03 -2.75
C GLY A 168 -9.69 33.44 -3.31
N LYS A 169 -10.71 33.62 -2.46
CA LYS A 169 -12.05 34.09 -2.81
C LYS A 169 -12.20 35.58 -2.44
N PRO A 170 -13.05 36.34 -3.15
CA PRO A 170 -13.46 37.66 -2.70
C PRO A 170 -14.35 37.55 -1.46
N LEU A 171 -14.07 38.37 -0.46
CA LEU A 171 -14.86 38.56 0.75
C LEU A 171 -15.47 39.96 0.71
N PHE A 172 -16.79 40.05 0.69
CA PHE A 172 -17.50 41.32 0.71
C PHE A 172 -17.85 41.68 2.15
N ILE A 173 -17.46 42.89 2.53
CA ILE A 173 -17.89 43.52 3.77
C ILE A 173 -18.63 44.78 3.37
N ARG A 174 -19.92 44.81 3.67
CA ARG A 174 -20.80 45.95 3.39
C ARG A 174 -21.22 46.59 4.70
N HIS A 175 -20.94 47.87 4.81
CA HIS A 175 -21.51 48.72 5.85
C HIS A 175 -22.89 49.17 5.37
N ARG A 176 -23.95 48.63 5.94
CA ARG A 176 -25.33 48.86 5.51
C ARG A 176 -25.90 50.13 6.13
N THR A 177 -26.68 50.87 5.36
CA THR A 177 -27.42 52.03 5.86
C THR A 177 -28.68 51.60 6.61
N PRO A 178 -29.23 52.44 7.51
CA PRO A 178 -30.48 52.13 8.21
C PRO A 178 -31.66 51.81 7.27
N ASN A 179 -31.71 52.45 6.10
CA ASN A 179 -32.74 52.21 5.09
C ASN A 179 -32.60 50.85 4.42
N GLU A 180 -31.37 50.38 4.17
CA GLU A 180 -31.12 49.03 3.65
C GLU A 180 -31.53 47.98 4.67
N ILE A 181 -31.19 48.18 5.94
CA ILE A 181 -31.53 47.26 7.02
C ILE A 181 -33.04 47.09 7.14
N SER A 182 -33.79 48.20 7.18
CA SER A 182 -35.25 48.14 7.28
C SER A 182 -35.90 47.50 6.05
N THR A 183 -35.36 47.77 4.85
CA THR A 183 -35.82 47.17 3.60
C THR A 183 -35.62 45.65 3.60
N GLU A 184 -34.42 45.18 3.99
CA GLU A 184 -34.09 43.75 3.96
C GLU A 184 -34.81 42.94 5.05
N GLN A 185 -35.06 43.57 6.22
CA GLN A 185 -35.86 42.98 7.30
C GLN A 185 -37.36 42.90 6.95
N ALA A 186 -37.87 43.79 6.10
CA ALA A 186 -39.26 43.77 5.66
C ALA A 186 -39.55 42.75 4.55
N VAL A 187 -38.53 42.07 3.99
CA VAL A 187 -38.71 41.10 2.91
C VAL A 187 -39.41 39.84 3.41
N PRO A 188 -40.52 39.40 2.78
CA PRO A 188 -41.22 38.18 3.16
C PRO A 188 -40.39 36.94 2.81
N VAL A 189 -39.98 36.19 3.83
CA VAL A 189 -39.05 35.05 3.73
C VAL A 189 -39.60 33.92 2.86
N ASP A 190 -40.92 33.70 2.85
CA ASP A 190 -41.58 32.64 2.09
C ASP A 190 -41.50 32.82 0.57
N THR A 191 -41.22 34.04 0.11
CA THR A 191 -41.08 34.34 -1.33
C THR A 191 -39.68 34.04 -1.85
N LEU A 192 -38.73 33.81 -0.95
CA LEU A 192 -37.33 33.59 -1.29
C LEU A 192 -37.10 32.15 -1.72
N ARG A 193 -36.20 31.97 -2.70
CA ARG A 193 -35.77 30.64 -3.13
C ARG A 193 -35.03 29.89 -2.03
N ASP A 194 -34.21 30.60 -1.28
CA ASP A 194 -33.46 30.10 -0.12
C ASP A 194 -33.94 30.91 1.11
N PRO A 195 -34.94 30.41 1.85
CA PRO A 195 -35.65 31.16 2.87
C PRO A 195 -34.77 31.41 4.09
N GLN A 196 -34.21 32.62 4.16
CA GLN A 196 -33.42 33.09 5.29
C GLN A 196 -33.81 34.52 5.66
N HIS A 197 -34.05 34.74 6.96
CA HIS A 197 -34.29 36.07 7.49
C HIS A 197 -32.95 36.83 7.64
N ASP A 198 -32.96 38.16 7.49
CA ASP A 198 -31.73 38.97 7.55
C ASP A 198 -30.97 38.80 8.89
N ASN A 199 -31.70 38.81 10.00
CA ASN A 199 -31.15 38.59 11.35
C ASN A 199 -30.45 37.23 11.54
N GLN A 200 -30.68 36.25 10.67
CA GLN A 200 -29.97 34.96 10.71
C GLN A 200 -28.63 35.01 9.95
N ARG A 201 -28.46 36.01 9.08
CA ARG A 201 -27.31 36.16 8.19
C ARG A 201 -26.29 37.16 8.71
N THR A 202 -26.70 38.11 9.55
CA THR A 202 -25.84 39.13 10.15
C THR A 202 -25.87 39.06 11.67
N GLN A 203 -24.69 39.07 12.32
CA GLN A 203 -24.61 39.17 13.78
C GLN A 203 -24.90 40.61 14.26
N ASP A 204 -24.31 41.59 13.58
CA ASP A 204 -24.65 43.01 13.72
C ASP A 204 -25.39 43.47 12.46
N PRO A 205 -26.62 44.01 12.56
CA PRO A 205 -27.38 44.49 11.41
C PRO A 205 -26.63 45.51 10.55
N LYS A 206 -25.68 46.27 11.09
CA LYS A 206 -24.89 47.24 10.30
C LYS A 206 -23.91 46.59 9.33
N TRP A 207 -23.49 45.36 9.61
CA TRP A 207 -22.43 44.69 8.88
C TRP A 207 -22.92 43.43 8.20
N LEU A 208 -22.88 43.43 6.87
CA LEU A 208 -23.01 42.20 6.10
C LEU A 208 -21.63 41.70 5.68
N VAL A 209 -21.32 40.46 6.09
CA VAL A 209 -20.09 39.75 5.73
C VAL A 209 -20.48 38.53 4.90
N VAL A 210 -20.12 38.51 3.62
CA VAL A 210 -20.44 37.40 2.71
C VAL A 210 -19.28 37.07 1.77
N ILE A 211 -19.16 35.82 1.38
CA ILE A 211 -18.23 35.40 0.34
C ILE A 211 -18.78 35.84 -1.02
N GLY A 212 -18.02 36.65 -1.75
CA GLY A 212 -18.37 37.21 -3.05
C GLY A 212 -18.28 36.21 -4.20
N VAL A 213 -18.70 34.97 -3.96
CA VAL A 213 -18.68 33.88 -4.96
C VAL A 213 -20.13 33.51 -5.25
N CYS A 214 -20.57 33.78 -6.48
CA CYS A 214 -21.90 33.45 -6.94
C CYS A 214 -22.14 31.94 -6.83
N THR A 215 -23.22 31.54 -6.16
CA THR A 215 -23.54 30.13 -5.89
C THR A 215 -24.00 29.36 -7.14
N HIS A 216 -24.15 30.04 -8.28
CA HIS A 216 -24.37 29.37 -9.56
C HIS A 216 -23.12 28.60 -10.02
N LEU A 217 -22.07 29.33 -10.43
CA LEU A 217 -20.84 28.76 -11.02
C LEU A 217 -19.57 29.53 -10.60
N GLY A 218 -19.62 30.28 -9.50
CA GLY A 218 -18.42 30.83 -8.86
C GLY A 218 -17.91 32.19 -9.35
N CYS A 219 -18.60 32.85 -10.28
CA CYS A 219 -18.26 34.22 -10.69
C CYS A 219 -18.37 35.22 -9.53
N VAL A 220 -17.67 36.36 -9.63
CA VAL A 220 -17.74 37.44 -8.64
C VAL A 220 -18.93 38.37 -8.94
N PRO A 221 -19.92 38.50 -8.03
CA PRO A 221 -20.98 39.49 -8.19
C PRO A 221 -20.46 40.92 -8.04
N VAL A 222 -21.01 41.86 -8.79
CA VAL A 222 -20.71 43.30 -8.71
C VAL A 222 -21.64 43.92 -7.65
N ALA A 223 -21.07 44.65 -6.69
CA ALA A 223 -21.84 45.35 -5.66
C ALA A 223 -22.60 46.56 -6.24
N ASN A 224 -23.71 46.94 -5.57
CA ASN A 224 -24.56 48.08 -5.95
C ASN A 224 -25.13 47.96 -7.38
N ALA A 225 -25.33 46.73 -7.85
CA ALA A 225 -25.85 46.45 -9.18
C ALA A 225 -27.00 45.44 -9.10
N GLY A 226 -27.84 45.47 -10.14
CA GLY A 226 -29.02 44.62 -10.25
C GLY A 226 -30.27 45.20 -9.58
N ASP A 227 -31.40 44.55 -9.86
CA ASP A 227 -32.75 45.00 -9.51
C ASP A 227 -33.04 45.19 -8.01
N PHE A 228 -32.21 44.67 -7.10
CA PHE A 228 -32.47 44.63 -5.65
C PHE A 228 -31.44 45.41 -4.81
N GLY A 229 -30.59 46.24 -5.42
CA GLY A 229 -29.67 47.13 -4.69
C GLY A 229 -28.52 46.41 -3.95
N GLY A 230 -28.40 45.09 -4.06
CA GLY A 230 -27.34 44.30 -3.45
C GLY A 230 -26.19 44.02 -4.42
N TYR A 231 -26.27 42.86 -5.07
CA TYR A 231 -25.21 42.37 -5.95
C TYR A 231 -25.76 41.78 -7.25
N TYR A 232 -25.04 41.95 -8.36
CA TYR A 232 -25.38 41.39 -9.66
C TYR A 232 -24.26 40.56 -10.24
N CYS A 233 -24.55 39.32 -10.61
CA CYS A 233 -23.60 38.44 -11.28
C CYS A 233 -23.79 38.50 -12.81
N PRO A 234 -22.86 39.11 -13.57
CA PRO A 234 -23.01 39.33 -15.00
C PRO A 234 -22.91 38.05 -15.84
N CYS A 235 -22.40 36.96 -15.27
CA CYS A 235 -22.18 35.71 -16.01
C CYS A 235 -23.49 35.10 -16.55
N HIS A 236 -24.54 35.07 -15.71
CA HIS A 236 -25.82 34.45 -16.06
C HIS A 236 -27.02 35.23 -15.48
N GLY A 237 -26.82 36.50 -15.11
CA GLY A 237 -27.89 37.38 -14.63
C GLY A 237 -28.49 36.98 -13.28
N SER A 238 -27.67 36.59 -12.30
CA SER A 238 -28.16 36.37 -10.93
C SER A 238 -28.17 37.66 -10.13
N HIS A 239 -29.29 37.97 -9.48
CA HIS A 239 -29.47 39.18 -8.69
C HIS A 239 -29.64 38.82 -7.21
N TYR A 240 -28.85 39.48 -6.38
CA TYR A 240 -28.87 39.34 -4.93
C TYR A 240 -29.30 40.66 -4.29
N ASP A 241 -30.00 40.57 -3.16
CA ASP A 241 -30.38 41.72 -2.35
C ASP A 241 -29.24 42.18 -1.42
N ALA A 242 -29.48 43.24 -0.62
CA ALA A 242 -28.46 43.81 0.25
C ALA A 242 -28.17 42.95 1.50
N SER A 243 -28.87 41.82 1.68
CA SER A 243 -28.54 40.73 2.62
C SER A 243 -27.73 39.62 1.94
N GLY A 244 -27.48 39.72 0.64
CA GLY A 244 -26.79 38.71 -0.17
C GLY A 244 -27.68 37.51 -0.49
N ARG A 245 -29.01 37.64 -0.41
CA ARG A 245 -29.95 36.56 -0.72
C ARG A 245 -30.29 36.56 -2.20
N ILE A 246 -30.44 35.37 -2.79
CA ILE A 246 -30.77 35.21 -4.20
C ILE A 246 -32.24 35.56 -4.43
N ARG A 247 -32.49 36.50 -5.34
CA ARG A 247 -33.84 36.98 -5.68
C ARG A 247 -34.27 36.59 -7.08
N LYS A 248 -33.34 36.57 -8.03
CA LYS A 248 -33.61 36.32 -9.46
C LYS A 248 -32.40 35.70 -10.14
N GLY A 249 -32.64 34.93 -11.20
CA GLY A 249 -31.61 34.27 -12.00
C GLY A 249 -31.40 32.79 -11.61
N PRO A 250 -30.34 32.14 -12.12
CA PRO A 250 -30.13 30.70 -11.99
C PRO A 250 -29.45 30.24 -10.68
N ALA A 251 -28.85 31.15 -9.90
CA ALA A 251 -28.15 30.76 -8.67
C ALA A 251 -29.08 30.03 -7.67
N PRO A 252 -28.72 28.85 -7.13
CA PRO A 252 -29.63 28.07 -6.30
C PRO A 252 -29.73 28.60 -4.86
N LEU A 253 -28.65 29.21 -4.33
CA LEU A 253 -28.50 29.54 -2.90
C LEU A 253 -28.13 31.01 -2.69
N ASN A 254 -28.36 31.51 -1.47
CA ASN A 254 -27.87 32.81 -1.02
C ASN A 254 -26.33 32.82 -0.97
N LEU A 255 -25.71 34.01 -0.99
CA LEU A 255 -24.27 34.14 -0.78
C LEU A 255 -23.89 33.60 0.61
N GLU A 256 -22.79 32.86 0.66
CA GLU A 256 -22.30 32.20 1.88
C GLU A 256 -21.84 33.25 2.90
N VAL A 257 -22.30 33.12 4.15
CA VAL A 257 -21.83 33.92 5.28
C VAL A 257 -20.69 33.14 5.95
N PRO A 258 -19.44 33.63 5.92
CA PRO A 258 -18.33 32.93 6.56
C PRO A 258 -18.41 33.06 8.09
N PRO A 259 -17.80 32.13 8.84
CA PRO A 259 -17.66 32.28 10.29
C PRO A 259 -16.82 33.53 10.58
N HIS A 260 -17.34 34.41 11.43
CA HIS A 260 -16.70 35.65 11.82
C HIS A 260 -17.08 36.04 13.23
N SER A 261 -16.27 36.88 13.85
CA SER A 261 -16.52 37.44 15.19
C SER A 261 -16.02 38.88 15.25
N PHE A 262 -16.77 39.72 15.94
CA PHE A 262 -16.37 41.08 16.29
C PHE A 262 -15.58 41.01 17.61
N VAL A 263 -14.28 41.28 17.57
CA VAL A 263 -13.43 41.26 18.77
C VAL A 263 -13.56 42.59 19.51
N ASP A 264 -13.47 43.69 18.76
CA ASP A 264 -13.67 45.06 19.21
C ASP A 264 -14.68 45.76 18.27
N GLU A 265 -15.20 46.92 18.66
CA GLU A 265 -16.10 47.73 17.79
C GLU A 265 -15.45 48.11 16.45
N SER A 266 -14.11 48.08 16.38
CA SER A 266 -13.34 48.46 15.20
C SER A 266 -12.74 47.28 14.42
N LEU A 267 -12.78 46.06 14.97
CA LEU A 267 -12.05 44.92 14.41
C LEU A 267 -12.95 43.70 14.19
N LEU A 268 -13.07 43.33 12.92
CA LEU A 268 -13.73 42.11 12.47
C LEU A 268 -12.68 41.04 12.16
N VAL A 269 -12.85 39.86 12.74
CA VAL A 269 -12.04 38.68 12.42
C VAL A 269 -12.90 37.67 11.66
N VAL A 270 -12.46 37.29 10.47
CA VAL A 270 -13.15 36.30 9.62
C VAL A 270 -12.28 35.05 9.50
N GLY A 271 -12.81 33.89 9.93
CA GLY A 271 -12.18 32.57 9.78
C GLY A 271 -12.03 31.71 11.02
#